data_AF-A0A6G2V582-F1
#
_entry.id   AF-A0A6G2V582-F1
#
_cell.length_a   1.000
_cell.length_b   1.000
_cell.length_c   1.000
_cell.angle_alpha   90.00
_cell.angle_beta   90.00
_cell.angle_gamma   90.00
#
_symmetry.space_group_name_H-M   'P 1'
#
loop_
_entity.id
_entity.type
_entity.pdbx_description
1 polymer ?
#
loop_
_entity_poly.entity_id
_entity_poly.type
_entity_poly.pdbx_seq_one_letter_code
_entity_poly.pdbx_strand_id
1 'polypeptide(L)'
;AEALRAQAGKLAAFVRGSDASLLDIGYSLASSRTVFEHRAVVVGADREELVAGLEKVRAAGAVGAAGTAFLFTGQGCQRAGMGRELYEAFPVFAEAFDAACAYLDGHLGRSLKDVVFGGDPVLDQTRFTQAAL
;
A
#
# COMPACT_ATOMS: atom_id res chain seq x y z
N ALA A 1 -14.39 12.28 18.40
CA ALA A 1 -14.75 10.84 18.31
C ALA A 1 -16.13 10.60 17.65
N GLU A 2 -17.21 11.14 18.23
CA GLU A 2 -18.58 10.92 17.73
C GLU A 2 -18.83 11.52 16.34
N ALA A 3 -18.35 12.75 16.09
CA ALA A 3 -18.45 13.41 14.79
C ALA A 3 -17.82 12.61 13.63
N LEU A 4 -16.72 11.89 13.88
CA LEU A 4 -16.08 11.03 12.89
C LEU A 4 -16.98 9.84 12.52
N ARG A 5 -17.61 9.19 13.51
CA ARG A 5 -18.56 8.10 13.27
C ARG A 5 -19.79 8.60 12.50
N ALA A 6 -20.31 9.76 12.88
CA ALA A 6 -21.43 10.38 12.16
C ALA A 6 -21.04 10.69 10.70
N GLN A 7 -19.83 11.19 10.46
CA GLN A 7 -19.34 11.45 9.11
C GLN A 7 -19.17 10.16 8.29
N ALA A 8 -18.65 9.09 8.90
CA ALA A 8 -18.56 7.78 8.25
C ALA A 8 -19.94 7.23 7.85
N GLY A 9 -20.95 7.37 8.71
CA GLY A 9 -22.33 6.99 8.41
C GLY A 9 -22.93 7.79 7.25
N LYS A 10 -22.70 9.11 7.21
CA LYS A 10 -23.14 9.96 6.08
C LYS A 10 -22.46 9.56 4.78
N LEU A 11 -21.15 9.27 4.83
CA LEU A 11 -20.40 8.83 3.66
C LEU A 11 -20.88 7.46 3.17
N ALA A 12 -21.17 6.52 4.07
CA ALA A 12 -21.73 5.21 3.71
C ALA A 12 -23.09 5.35 3.00
N ALA A 13 -23.97 6.20 3.53
CA ALA A 13 -25.26 6.49 2.90
C ALA A 13 -25.10 7.12 1.51
N PHE A 14 -24.14 8.05 1.37
CA PHE A 14 -23.84 8.67 0.08
C PHE A 14 -23.31 7.65 -0.95
N VAL A 15 -22.36 6.80 -0.56
CA VAL A 15 -21.79 5.76 -1.45
C VAL A 15 -22.85 4.76 -1.91
N ARG A 16 -23.81 4.39 -1.05
CA ARG A 16 -24.94 3.52 -1.40
C ARG A 16 -25.91 4.16 -2.40
N GLY A 17 -26.18 5.45 -2.23
CA GLY A 17 -27.23 6.16 -2.98
C GLY A 17 -26.73 6.95 -4.19
N SER A 18 -25.43 6.92 -4.49
CA SER A 18 -24.82 7.71 -5.56
C SER A 18 -24.11 6.85 -6.58
N ASP A 19 -24.27 7.18 -7.85
CA ASP A 19 -23.51 6.59 -8.96
C ASP A 19 -22.16 7.27 -9.18
N ALA A 20 -21.77 8.21 -8.31
CA ALA A 20 -20.49 8.90 -8.40
C ALA A 20 -19.31 7.91 -8.37
N SER A 21 -18.30 8.17 -9.19
CA SER A 21 -17.09 7.35 -9.24
C SER A 21 -16.44 7.22 -7.87
N LEU A 22 -16.04 5.99 -7.50
CA LEU A 22 -15.31 5.74 -6.26
C LEU A 22 -13.98 6.49 -6.22
N LEU A 23 -13.33 6.65 -7.38
CA LEU A 23 -12.11 7.43 -7.51
C LEU A 23 -12.36 8.90 -7.18
N ASP A 24 -13.43 9.50 -7.72
CA ASP A 24 -13.76 10.90 -7.48
C ASP A 24 -14.15 11.17 -6.03
N ILE A 25 -14.83 10.20 -5.39
CA ILE A 25 -15.15 10.24 -3.96
C ILE A 25 -13.86 10.24 -3.15
N GLY A 26 -12.95 9.30 -3.41
CA GLY A 26 -11.65 9.22 -2.73
C GLY A 26 -10.81 10.48 -2.92
N TYR A 27 -10.70 10.95 -4.17
CA TYR A 27 -9.98 12.16 -4.51
C TYR A 27 -10.54 13.39 -3.79
N SER A 28 -11.86 13.57 -3.77
CA SER A 28 -12.50 14.69 -3.09
C SER A 28 -12.27 14.67 -1.57
N LEU A 29 -12.33 13.49 -0.95
CA LEU A 29 -12.04 13.35 0.49
C LEU A 29 -10.59 13.70 0.82
N ALA A 30 -9.65 13.35 -0.05
CA ALA A 30 -8.22 13.58 0.18
C ALA A 30 -7.76 15.02 -0.14
N SER A 31 -8.34 15.65 -1.17
CA SER A 31 -7.84 16.91 -1.72
C SER A 31 -8.66 18.15 -1.36
N SER A 32 -9.96 18.01 -1.09
CA SER A 32 -10.87 19.15 -0.97
C SER A 32 -11.44 19.35 0.44
N ARG A 33 -11.21 18.41 1.37
CA ARG A 33 -11.75 18.43 2.73
C ARG A 33 -10.67 18.77 3.74
N THR A 34 -11.03 19.58 4.73
CA THR A 34 -10.13 19.90 5.86
C THR A 34 -9.78 18.64 6.64
N VAL A 35 -8.49 18.47 6.94
CA VAL A 35 -7.97 17.35 7.72
C VAL A 35 -8.05 17.70 9.22
N PHE A 36 -8.91 16.99 9.96
CA PHE A 36 -9.08 17.14 11.41
C PHE A 36 -8.22 16.14 12.20
N GLU A 37 -8.20 16.26 13.53
CA GLU A 37 -7.41 15.40 14.43
C GLU A 37 -7.93 13.96 14.51
N HIS A 38 -9.24 13.76 14.40
CA HIS A 38 -9.86 12.43 14.36
C HIS A 38 -9.98 11.97 12.91
N ARG A 39 -9.23 10.92 12.56
CA ARG A 39 -9.14 10.41 11.18
C ARG A 39 -9.49 8.93 11.14
N ALA A 40 -10.06 8.50 10.03
CA ALA A 40 -10.22 7.09 9.68
C ALA A 40 -9.97 6.94 8.18
N VAL A 41 -9.38 5.82 7.80
CA VAL A 41 -9.16 5.44 6.40
C VAL A 41 -9.84 4.09 6.18
N VAL A 42 -10.59 3.98 5.09
CA VAL A 42 -11.19 2.73 4.62
C VAL A 42 -10.64 2.47 3.23
N VAL A 43 -10.16 1.25 3.01
CA VAL A 43 -9.68 0.77 1.71
C VAL A 43 -10.63 -0.32 1.26
N GLY A 44 -11.06 -0.28 0.01
CA GLY A 44 -11.93 -1.26 -0.62
C GLY A 44 -11.88 -1.11 -2.14
N ALA A 45 -12.03 -2.22 -2.86
CA ALA A 45 -12.02 -2.28 -4.32
C ALA A 45 -13.37 -1.92 -4.94
N ASP A 46 -14.45 -2.06 -4.16
CA ASP A 46 -15.82 -1.83 -4.61
C ASP A 46 -16.68 -1.09 -3.56
N ARG A 47 -17.94 -0.81 -3.92
CA ARG A 47 -18.87 -0.05 -3.07
C ARG A 47 -19.23 -0.82 -1.82
N GLU A 48 -19.44 -2.12 -1.95
CA GLU A 48 -19.83 -3.04 -0.88
C GLU A 48 -18.76 -3.06 0.21
N GLU A 49 -17.50 -3.23 -0.16
CA GLU A 49 -16.34 -3.19 0.74
C GLU A 49 -16.20 -1.84 1.43
N LEU A 50 -16.31 -0.74 0.68
CA LEU A 50 -16.21 0.61 1.24
C LEU A 50 -17.32 0.90 2.24
N VAL A 51 -18.57 0.56 1.92
CA VAL A 51 -19.71 0.72 2.82
C VAL A 51 -19.53 -0.11 4.08
N ALA A 52 -19.16 -1.39 3.94
CA ALA A 52 -18.91 -2.28 5.08
C ALA A 52 -17.77 -1.76 5.98
N GLY A 53 -16.72 -1.19 5.39
CA GLY A 53 -15.61 -0.58 6.12
C GLY A 53 -16.02 0.70 6.85
N LEU A 54 -16.81 1.57 6.21
CA LEU A 54 -17.32 2.80 6.80
C LEU A 54 -18.22 2.54 8.01
N GLU A 55 -19.07 1.50 7.95
CA GLU A 55 -19.92 1.08 9.06
C GLU A 55 -19.13 0.50 10.24
N LYS A 56 -17.91 0.02 9.99
CA LYS A 56 -16.99 -0.46 11.02
C LYS A 56 -16.12 0.64 11.61
N VAL A 57 -16.17 1.88 11.10
CA VAL A 57 -15.39 2.99 11.66
C VAL A 57 -15.75 3.19 13.12
N ARG A 58 -14.73 3.15 13.98
CA ARG A 58 -14.83 3.48 15.40
C ARG A 58 -13.88 4.63 15.68
N ALA A 59 -14.24 5.47 16.64
CA ALA A 59 -13.33 6.49 17.10
C ALA A 59 -12.10 5.84 17.77
N ALA A 60 -10.92 6.17 17.26
CA ALA A 60 -9.65 5.93 17.92
C ALA A 60 -9.11 7.25 18.51
N GLY A 61 -8.03 7.15 19.30
CA GLY A 61 -7.32 8.31 19.84
C GLY A 61 -6.81 9.25 18.74
N ALA A 62 -6.59 10.52 19.09
CA ALA A 62 -5.94 11.47 18.20
C ALA A 62 -4.46 11.08 18.05
N VAL A 63 -3.97 11.06 16.82
CA VAL A 63 -2.54 10.84 16.52
C VAL A 63 -1.89 12.21 16.31
N GLY A 64 -0.88 12.52 17.11
CA GLY A 64 -0.06 13.72 16.93
C GLY A 64 0.94 13.57 15.78
N ALA A 65 1.47 14.68 15.29
CA ALA A 65 2.57 14.64 14.33
C ALA A 65 3.83 14.03 14.98
N ALA A 66 4.42 13.05 14.30
CA ALA A 66 5.69 12.43 14.68
C ALA A 66 6.65 12.47 13.49
N GLY A 67 7.95 12.37 13.78
CA GLY A 67 8.95 12.18 12.72
C GLY A 67 8.77 10.84 12.01
N THR A 68 9.15 10.77 10.74
CA THR A 68 9.13 9.54 9.95
C THR A 68 10.52 8.89 9.96
N ALA A 69 10.59 7.60 10.28
CA ALA A 69 11.79 6.78 10.16
C ALA A 69 11.52 5.59 9.24
N PHE A 70 12.52 5.22 8.44
CA PHE A 70 12.45 4.08 7.52
C PHE A 70 13.24 2.93 8.14
N LEU A 71 12.56 1.82 8.42
CA LEU A 71 13.19 0.61 8.95
C LEU A 71 13.22 -0.45 7.86
N PHE A 72 14.42 -0.93 7.54
CA PHE A 72 14.65 -1.94 6.53
C PHE A 72 14.75 -3.31 7.22
N THR A 73 13.90 -4.25 6.82
CA THR A 73 13.89 -5.61 7.39
C THR A 73 15.11 -6.38 6.91
N GLY A 74 15.69 -7.22 7.77
CA GLY A 74 16.71 -8.17 7.36
C GLY A 74 16.13 -9.38 6.62
N GLN A 75 16.99 -10.36 6.37
CA GLN A 75 16.60 -11.66 5.82
C GLN A 75 15.54 -12.38 6.67
N GLY A 76 14.59 -13.02 6.00
CA GLY A 76 13.43 -13.70 6.60
C GLY A 76 12.09 -13.15 6.12
N CYS A 77 12.08 -11.96 5.51
CA CYS A 77 10.87 -11.36 4.94
C CYS A 77 10.68 -11.64 3.44
N GLN A 78 11.65 -12.29 2.79
CA GLN A 78 11.57 -12.58 1.37
C GLN A 78 10.46 -13.58 1.05
N ARG A 79 9.78 -13.36 -0.07
CA ARG A 79 8.83 -14.32 -0.65
C ARG A 79 8.92 -14.27 -2.17
N ALA A 80 8.67 -15.39 -2.82
CA ALA A 80 8.53 -15.43 -4.26
C ALA A 80 7.48 -14.41 -4.74
N GLY A 81 7.80 -13.67 -5.81
CA GLY A 81 6.92 -12.66 -6.39
C GLY A 81 6.73 -11.41 -5.54
N MET A 82 7.54 -11.17 -4.48
CA MET A 82 7.47 -9.92 -3.75
C MET A 82 7.71 -8.71 -4.67
N GLY A 83 6.95 -7.64 -4.46
CA GLY A 83 7.06 -6.43 -5.26
C GLY A 83 6.52 -6.51 -6.69
N ARG A 84 6.08 -7.68 -7.19
CA ARG A 84 5.61 -7.81 -8.59
C ARG A 84 4.40 -6.92 -8.89
N GLU A 85 3.38 -6.95 -8.04
CA GLU A 85 2.18 -6.11 -8.24
C GLU A 85 2.52 -4.61 -8.17
N LEU A 86 3.50 -4.22 -7.34
CA LEU A 86 3.98 -2.85 -7.28
C LEU A 86 4.75 -2.47 -8.56
N TYR A 87 5.56 -3.39 -9.07
CA TYR A 87 6.29 -3.23 -10.33
C TYR A 87 5.33 -3.01 -11.51
N GLU A 88 4.23 -3.77 -11.57
CA GLU A 88 3.23 -3.66 -12.63
C GLU A 88 2.38 -2.38 -12.50
N ALA A 89 2.07 -1.95 -11.28
CA ALA A 89 1.17 -0.83 -11.03
C ALA A 89 1.85 0.56 -10.96
N PHE A 90 3.10 0.63 -10.51
CA PHE A 90 3.77 1.89 -10.17
C PHE A 90 5.10 2.07 -10.91
N PRO A 91 5.16 2.94 -11.94
CA PRO A 91 6.39 3.19 -12.71
C PRO A 91 7.59 3.58 -11.85
N VAL A 92 7.39 4.39 -10.80
CA VAL A 92 8.46 4.79 -9.88
C VAL A 92 9.08 3.60 -9.15
N PHE A 93 8.26 2.61 -8.77
CA PHE A 93 8.77 1.37 -8.17
C PHE A 93 9.53 0.55 -9.21
N ALA A 94 8.99 0.41 -10.42
CA ALA A 94 9.61 -0.33 -11.50
C ALA A 94 10.99 0.21 -11.86
N GLU A 95 11.11 1.53 -12.03
CA GLU A 95 12.36 2.23 -12.33
C GLU A 95 13.40 2.02 -11.23
N ALA A 96 13.02 2.19 -9.96
CA ALA A 96 13.93 2.00 -8.83
C ALA A 96 14.39 0.53 -8.71
N PHE A 97 13.46 -0.41 -8.89
CA PHE A 97 13.75 -1.84 -8.82
C PHE A 97 14.65 -2.32 -9.96
N ASP A 98 14.38 -1.87 -11.19
CA ASP A 98 15.21 -2.20 -12.36
C ASP A 98 16.62 -1.60 -12.23
N ALA A 99 16.75 -0.38 -11.71
CA ALA A 99 18.06 0.23 -11.44
C ALA A 99 18.88 -0.56 -10.42
N ALA A 100 18.24 -1.03 -9.33
CA ALA A 100 18.89 -1.86 -8.32
C ALA A 100 19.32 -3.23 -8.90
N CYS A 101 18.44 -3.89 -9.66
CA CYS A 101 18.76 -5.16 -10.32
C CYS A 101 19.92 -5.00 -11.30
N ALA A 102 19.90 -3.97 -12.16
CA ALA A 102 20.95 -3.72 -13.13
C ALA A 102 22.34 -3.57 -12.47
N TYR A 103 22.40 -2.96 -11.29
CA TYR A 103 23.64 -2.85 -10.51
C TYR A 103 24.07 -4.20 -9.91
N LEU A 104 23.13 -4.97 -9.36
CA LEU A 104 23.42 -6.21 -8.63
C LEU A 104 23.65 -7.43 -9.52
N ASP A 105 23.05 -7.48 -10.71
CA ASP A 105 23.09 -8.63 -11.62
C ASP A 105 24.52 -8.99 -12.02
N GLY A 106 25.38 -7.98 -12.22
CA GLY A 106 26.81 -8.16 -12.52
C GLY A 106 27.57 -8.87 -11.39
N HIS A 107 27.14 -8.70 -10.14
CA HIS A 107 27.72 -9.36 -8.97
C HIS A 107 27.11 -10.75 -8.72
N LEU A 108 25.89 -10.98 -9.19
CA LEU A 108 25.13 -12.22 -8.96
C LEU A 108 25.29 -13.25 -10.09
N GLY A 109 25.73 -12.83 -11.27
CA GLY A 109 25.93 -13.69 -12.46
C GLY A 109 24.63 -14.15 -13.12
N ARG A 110 23.49 -13.60 -12.70
CA ARG A 110 22.15 -13.82 -13.28
C ARG A 110 21.20 -12.71 -12.83
N SER A 111 20.10 -12.55 -13.56
CA SER A 111 19.03 -11.59 -13.27
C SER A 111 18.40 -11.82 -11.90
N LEU A 112 18.53 -10.85 -11.00
CA LEU A 112 17.87 -10.82 -9.69
C LEU A 112 16.36 -10.71 -9.85
N LYS A 113 15.90 -9.91 -10.81
CA LYS A 113 14.48 -9.77 -11.15
C LYS A 113 13.84 -11.11 -11.50
N ASP A 114 14.51 -11.91 -12.33
CA ASP A 114 14.01 -13.24 -12.70
C ASP A 114 13.99 -14.20 -11.51
N VAL A 115 14.94 -14.07 -10.57
CA VAL A 115 14.94 -14.84 -9.33
C VAL A 115 13.77 -14.45 -8.42
N VAL A 116 13.59 -13.15 -8.17
CA VAL A 116 12.55 -12.62 -7.28
C VAL A 116 11.16 -12.91 -7.84
N PHE A 117 10.96 -12.71 -9.15
CA PHE A 117 9.67 -12.93 -9.78
C PHE A 117 9.46 -14.40 -10.15
N GLY A 118 10.47 -15.14 -10.59
CA GLY A 118 10.33 -16.51 -11.11
C GLY A 118 9.99 -17.58 -10.06
N GLY A 119 10.03 -17.25 -8.76
CA GLY A 119 9.80 -18.22 -7.70
C GLY A 119 10.88 -19.30 -7.62
N ASP A 120 12.10 -18.94 -8.02
CA ASP A 120 13.26 -19.83 -8.02
C ASP A 120 13.67 -20.12 -6.55
N PRO A 121 13.83 -21.39 -6.13
CA PRO A 121 14.33 -21.75 -4.79
C PRO A 121 15.69 -21.11 -4.45
N VAL A 122 16.44 -20.66 -5.45
CA VAL A 122 17.68 -19.92 -5.25
C VAL A 122 17.47 -18.61 -4.46
N LEU A 123 16.25 -18.07 -4.42
CA LEU A 123 15.90 -16.88 -3.63
C LEU A 123 16.19 -17.08 -2.13
N ASP A 124 16.15 -18.32 -1.63
CA ASP A 124 16.45 -18.64 -0.23
C ASP A 124 17.96 -18.76 0.07
N GLN A 125 18.81 -18.67 -0.95
CA GLN A 125 20.25 -18.56 -0.75
C GLN A 125 20.60 -17.14 -0.35
N THR A 126 21.36 -16.98 0.74
CA THR A 126 21.77 -15.69 1.31
C THR A 126 22.25 -14.68 0.27
N ARG A 127 22.99 -15.12 -0.75
CA ARG A 127 23.49 -14.24 -1.83
C ARG A 127 22.37 -13.55 -2.61
N PHE A 128 21.24 -14.21 -2.83
CA PHE A 128 20.07 -13.66 -3.53
C PHE A 128 19.09 -13.03 -2.56
N THR A 129 18.89 -13.64 -1.38
CA THR A 129 17.98 -13.10 -0.38
C THR A 129 18.39 -11.70 0.07
N GLN A 130 19.68 -11.49 0.36
CA GLN A 130 20.20 -10.20 0.82
C GLN A 130 20.15 -9.14 -0.28
N ALA A 131 20.32 -9.54 -1.54
CA ALA A 131 20.26 -8.63 -2.67
C ALA A 131 18.82 -8.24 -3.03
N ALA A 132 17.85 -9.10 -2.74
CA ALA A 132 16.45 -8.92 -3.08
C ALA A 132 15.67 -8.03 -2.08
N LEU A 133 16.16 -7.87 -0.85
CA LEU A 133 15.54 -7.09 0.23
C LEU A 133 16.07 -5.66 0.29
#